data_AF-A0A0D9X456-F1
#
_entry.id   AF-A0A0D9X456-F1
#
_cell.length_a   1.000
_cell.length_b   1.000
_cell.length_c   1.000
_cell.angle_alpha   90.00
_cell.angle_beta   90.00
_cell.angle_gamma   90.00
#
_symmetry.space_group_name_H-M   'P 1'
#
loop_
_entity.id
_entity.type
_entity.pdbx_description
1 polymer ?
#
loop_
_entity_poly.entity_id
_entity_poly.type
_entity_poly.pdbx_seq_one_letter_code
_entity_poly.pdbx_strand_id
1 'polypeptide(L)'
;MAEAAATAVECGVDVHVIAFLPGGDGATKHTFLGAPTEATAAAEVAKRNQAAAAKDKTKLMAFVGKDVSKMTMEEAKTIRN
;
A
#
# COMPACT_ATOMS: atom_id res chain seq x y z
N MET A 1 19.69 24.47 -0.25
CA MET A 1 18.36 24.04 0.23
C MET A 1 17.25 24.24 -0.78
N ALA A 2 17.20 25.37 -1.50
CA ALA A 2 16.19 25.58 -2.56
C ALA A 2 16.18 24.46 -3.61
N GLU A 3 17.35 23.97 -4.01
CA GLU A 3 17.50 22.84 -4.94
C GLU A 3 16.95 21.53 -4.37
N ALA A 4 17.29 21.19 -3.12
CA ALA A 4 16.76 19.99 -2.45
C ALA A 4 15.23 20.03 -2.28
N ALA A 5 14.66 21.22 -2.04
CA ALA A 5 13.22 21.40 -2.00
C ALA A 5 12.59 21.23 -3.39
N ALA A 6 13.20 21.75 -4.45
CA ALA A 6 12.74 21.57 -5.82
C ALA A 6 12.78 20.08 -6.23
N THR A 7 13.87 19.36 -5.92
CA THR A 7 13.98 17.92 -6.20
C THR A 7 12.93 17.10 -5.47
N ALA A 8 12.61 17.43 -4.22
CA ALA A 8 11.56 16.73 -3.48
C ALA A 8 10.19 16.86 -4.17
N VAL A 9 9.89 18.04 -4.69
CA VAL A 9 8.63 18.33 -5.40
C VAL A 9 8.62 17.70 -6.80
N GLU A 10 9.67 17.89 -7.59
CA GLU A 10 9.75 17.41 -8.98
C GLU A 10 9.75 15.88 -9.05
N CYS A 11 10.47 15.21 -8.16
CA CYS A 11 10.56 13.77 -8.14
C CYS A 11 9.48 13.10 -7.28
N GLY A 12 8.73 13.88 -6.49
CA GLY A 12 7.71 13.36 -5.56
C GLY A 12 8.28 12.38 -4.52
N VAL A 13 9.52 12.60 -4.10
CA VAL A 13 10.23 11.79 -3.09
C VAL A 13 10.68 12.66 -1.93
N ASP A 14 10.79 12.06 -0.75
CA ASP A 14 11.31 12.77 0.41
C ASP A 14 12.82 12.96 0.30
N VAL A 15 13.28 14.18 0.54
CA VAL A 15 14.71 14.55 0.48
C VAL A 15 15.17 14.97 1.88
N HIS A 16 16.21 14.29 2.36
CA HIS A 16 16.86 14.63 3.63
C HIS A 16 18.23 15.24 3.37
N VAL A 17 18.44 16.45 3.88
CA VAL A 17 19.73 17.15 3.82
C VAL A 17 20.31 17.19 5.22
N ILE A 18 21.54 16.70 5.38
CA ILE A 18 22.30 16.82 6.62
C ILE A 18 23.49 17.73 6.32
N ALA A 19 23.48 18.93 6.91
CA ALA A 19 24.57 19.88 6.78
C ALA A 19 25.44 19.84 8.03
N PHE A 20 26.72 19.51 7.87
CA PHE A 20 27.69 19.51 8.96
C PHE A 20 28.29 20.90 9.10
N LEU A 21 28.35 21.40 10.33
CA LEU A 21 29.01 22.67 10.60
C LEU A 21 30.53 22.49 10.50
N PRO A 22 31.25 23.45 9.89
CA PRO A 22 32.70 23.43 9.89
C PRO A 22 33.21 23.48 11.35
N GLY A 23 34.04 22.50 11.73
CA GLY A 23 34.51 22.33 13.11
C GLY A 23 33.97 21.10 13.84
N GLY A 24 32.97 20.40 13.28
CA GLY A 24 32.64 19.01 13.66
C GLY A 24 31.70 18.80 14.86
N ASP A 25 31.37 19.84 15.62
CA ASP A 25 30.54 19.69 16.84
C ASP A 25 29.02 19.55 16.58
N GLY A 26 28.56 19.62 15.33
CA GLY A 26 27.13 19.48 15.06
C GLY A 26 26.74 19.38 13.60
N ALA A 27 25.53 18.85 13.38
CA ALA A 27 24.88 18.78 12.09
C ALA A 27 23.43 19.29 12.18
N THR A 28 23.00 20.04 11.17
CA THR A 28 21.59 20.43 11.01
C THR A 28 20.93 19.50 10.00
N LYS A 29 19.81 18.89 10.40
CA LYS A 29 19.00 18.05 9.52
C LYS A 29 17.81 18.85 9.01
N HIS A 30 17.62 18.81 7.69
CA HIS A 30 16.48 19.38 7.00
C HIS A 30 15.77 18.27 6.23
N THR A 31 14.44 18.24 6.32
CA THR A 31 13.60 17.27 5.62
C THR A 31 12.64 18.03 4.73
N PHE A 32 12.62 17.66 3.46
CA PHE A 32 11.70 18.16 2.46
C PHE A 32 10.81 17.00 2.04
N LEU A 33 9.50 17.15 2.23
CA LEU A 33 8.54 16.11 1.87
C LEU A 33 8.16 16.28 0.41
N GLY A 34 8.28 15.21 -0.36
CA GLY A 34 7.77 15.18 -1.73
C GLY A 34 6.27 14.94 -1.70
N ALA A 35 5.49 15.71 -2.48
CA ALA A 35 4.09 15.35 -2.68
C ALA A 35 4.03 14.07 -3.51
N PRO A 36 3.20 13.07 -3.14
CA PRO A 36 3.05 11.88 -3.94
C PRO A 36 2.55 12.29 -5.33
N THR A 37 3.27 11.86 -6.37
CA THR A 37 2.80 12.04 -7.75
C THR A 37 1.50 11.27 -7.96
N GLU A 38 0.64 11.77 -8.85
CA GLU A 38 -0.64 11.10 -9.16
C GLU A 38 -0.43 9.62 -9.55
N ALA A 39 0.67 9.30 -10.24
CA ALA A 39 1.05 7.94 -10.59
C ALA A 39 1.33 7.06 -9.35
N THR A 40 2.06 7.60 -8.35
CA THR A 40 2.32 6.88 -7.09
C THR A 40 1.07 6.72 -6.24
N ALA A 41 0.19 7.73 -6.20
CA ALA A 41 -1.07 7.65 -5.49
C ALA A 41 -2.01 6.60 -6.12
N ALA A 42 -2.09 6.57 -7.45
CA ALA A 42 -2.87 5.57 -8.18
C ALA A 42 -2.34 4.13 -7.97
N ALA A 43 -1.01 3.95 -7.96
CA ALA A 43 -0.39 2.66 -7.68
C ALA A 43 -0.68 2.17 -6.25
N GLU A 44 -0.68 3.07 -5.27
CA GLU A 44 -1.01 2.72 -3.89
C GLU A 44 -2.49 2.32 -3.74
N VAL A 45 -3.40 3.06 -4.38
CA VAL A 45 -4.84 2.74 -4.41
C VAL A 45 -5.08 1.39 -5.07
N ALA A 46 -4.42 1.10 -6.20
CA ALA A 46 -4.51 -0.19 -6.87
C ALA A 46 -4.05 -1.35 -5.95
N LYS A 47 -2.97 -1.15 -5.19
CA LYS A 47 -2.47 -2.14 -4.22
C LYS A 47 -3.46 -2.36 -3.07
N ARG A 48 -4.06 -1.29 -2.54
CA ARG A 48 -5.11 -1.39 -1.50
C ARG A 48 -6.35 -2.12 -2.03
N ASN A 49 -6.78 -1.84 -3.25
CA ASN A 49 -7.93 -2.50 -3.89
C ASN A 49 -7.68 -3.99 -4.15
N GLN A 50 -6.48 -4.37 -4.59
CA GLN A 50 -6.11 -5.79 -4.74
C GLN A 50 -6.11 -6.52 -3.38
N ALA A 51 -5.59 -5.89 -2.34
CA ALA A 51 -5.59 -6.45 -0.99
C ALA A 51 -7.01 -6.61 -0.42
N ALA A 52 -7.91 -5.66 -0.71
CA ALA A 52 -9.33 -5.75 -0.35
C ALA A 52 -10.03 -6.90 -1.11
N ALA A 53 -9.85 -6.97 -2.42
CA ALA A 53 -10.43 -8.03 -3.26
C ALA A 53 -9.94 -9.43 -2.84
N ALA A 54 -8.66 -9.58 -2.46
CA ALA A 54 -8.13 -10.84 -1.96
C ALA A 54 -8.75 -11.26 -0.62
N LYS A 55 -8.97 -10.30 0.30
CA LYS A 55 -9.65 -10.55 1.58
C LYS A 55 -11.10 -10.97 1.38
N ASP A 56 -11.82 -10.32 0.48
CA ASP A 56 -13.22 -10.65 0.19
C ASP A 56 -13.35 -12.01 -0.51
N LYS A 57 -12.45 -12.33 -1.45
CA LYS A 57 -12.37 -13.67 -2.04
C LYS A 57 -12.13 -14.75 -0.99
N THR A 58 -11.26 -14.48 -0.02
CA THR A 58 -10.95 -15.43 1.07
C THR A 58 -12.16 -15.63 1.98
N LYS A 59 -12.86 -14.54 2.34
CA LYS A 59 -14.12 -14.61 3.11
C LYS A 59 -15.22 -15.36 2.36
N LEU A 60 -15.37 -15.13 1.06
CA LEU A 60 -16.33 -15.84 0.22
C LEU A 60 -16.04 -17.35 0.20
N MET A 61 -14.78 -17.74 -0.01
CA MET A 61 -14.38 -19.15 0.00
C MET A 61 -14.59 -19.80 1.38
N ALA A 62 -14.33 -19.08 2.47
CA ALA A 62 -14.59 -19.56 3.82
C ALA A 62 -16.09 -19.72 4.12
N PHE A 63 -16.93 -18.81 3.61
CA PHE A 63 -18.39 -18.89 3.73
C PHE A 63 -18.94 -20.10 2.95
N VAL A 64 -18.53 -20.26 1.69
CA VAL A 64 -18.92 -21.41 0.84
C VAL A 64 -18.48 -22.73 1.48
N GLY A 65 -17.24 -22.83 1.97
CA GLY A 65 -16.76 -24.03 2.66
C GLY A 65 -17.58 -24.38 3.90
N LYS A 66 -18.00 -23.37 4.67
CA LYS A 66 -18.85 -23.55 5.86
C LYS A 66 -20.28 -23.97 5.52
N ASP A 67 -20.83 -23.46 4.42
CA ASP A 67 -22.18 -23.79 3.95
C ASP A 67 -22.24 -25.22 3.39
N VAL A 68 -21.28 -25.58 2.53
CA VAL A 68 -21.17 -26.94 1.96
C VAL A 68 -20.87 -27.99 3.02
N SER A 69 -20.14 -27.64 4.09
CA SER A 69 -19.87 -28.56 5.21
C SER A 69 -21.11 -28.94 6.02
N LYS A 70 -22.23 -28.21 5.87
CA LYS A 70 -23.51 -28.54 6.50
C LYS A 70 -24.51 -29.20 5.55
N MET A 71 -24.23 -29.23 4.25
CA MET A 71 -25.03 -30.00 3.30
C MET A 71 -24.78 -31.49 3.51
N THR A 72 -25.87 -32.25 3.64
CA THR A 72 -25.80 -33.70 3.60
C THR A 72 -25.40 -34.16 2.18
N MET A 73 -24.66 -35.27 2.06
CA MET A 73 -24.18 -35.76 0.74
C MET A 73 -25.33 -36.02 -0.26
N GLU A 74 -26.57 -36.17 0.22
CA GLU A 74 -27.76 -36.38 -0.61
C GLU A 74 -28.25 -35.09 -1.31
N GLU A 75 -28.10 -33.92 -0.68
CA GLU A 75 -28.54 -32.63 -1.25
C GLU A 75 -27.49 -32.04 -2.21
N ALA A 76 -26.21 -32.37 -2.03
CA ALA A 76 -25.12 -31.88 -2.87
C ALA A 76 -25.15 -32.46 -4.30
N LYS A 77 -25.75 -33.64 -4.47
CA LYS A 77 -25.88 -34.31 -5.78
C LYS A 77 -26.98 -33.68 -6.64
N THR A 78 -27.99 -33.09 -6.03
CA THR A 78 -29.18 -32.55 -6.72
C THR A 78 -28.93 -31.15 -7.31
N ILE A 79 -27.97 -30.38 -6.78
CA ILE A 79 -27.64 -29.03 -7.28
C ILE A 79 -26.74 -29.06 -8.53
N ARG A 80 -26.15 -30.22 -8.87
CA ARG A 80 -25.18 -30.36 -9.96
C ARG A 80 -25.75 -30.99 -11.25
N ASN A 81 -27.07 -31.21 -11.32
CA ASN A 81 -27.77 -31.68 -12.52
C ASN A 81 -28.64 -30.57 -13.14
#